data_AF-A0A7C5HJP1-F1
#
_entry.id   AF-A0A7C5HJP1-F1
#
_cell.length_a   1.000
_cell.length_b   1.000
_cell.length_c   1.000
_cell.angle_alpha   90.00
_cell.angle_beta   90.00
_cell.angle_gamma   90.00
#
_symmetry.space_group_name_H-M   'P 1'
#
loop_
_entity.id
_entity.type
_entity.pdbx_description
1 polymer ?
#
loop_
_entity_poly.entity_id
_entity_poly.type
_entity_poly.pdbx_seq_one_letter_code
_entity_poly.pdbx_strand_id
1 'polypeptide(L)'
;MTKTFLHLILLMALSATLHAKMVDGIALIVEGEAVTTAEIRAVQTQMGVSKEEAINLLIQDRLQKTAMKDIIIPEENIDKKISLIAAQNHVTIPQMQKILKAQGTPWVTYRKSIREALKKEKFYQDTVVASTPKPTQDELKLYYRNHKESFTVPTNISLVEYSTPSKEKIEKFLRTHKTSYVKARSLKKSIKDLEPGLLNMLLQTQNGSY
;
A
#
# COMPACT_ATOMS: atom_id res chain seq x y z
N MET A 1 -0.45 14.68 74.21
CA MET A 1 -0.06 13.57 73.30
C MET A 1 -1.14 13.16 72.29
N THR A 2 -2.38 13.66 72.37
CA THR A 2 -3.48 13.18 71.51
C THR A 2 -3.59 13.92 70.16
N LYS A 3 -3.33 15.23 70.12
CA LYS A 3 -3.40 16.00 68.86
C LYS A 3 -2.32 15.57 67.86
N THR A 4 -1.08 15.37 68.29
CA THR A 4 0.02 14.92 67.41
C THR A 4 -0.24 13.53 66.83
N PHE A 5 -0.84 12.63 67.61
CA PHE A 5 -1.25 11.31 67.15
C PHE A 5 -2.36 11.36 66.09
N LEU A 6 -3.33 12.28 66.26
CA LEU A 6 -4.40 12.51 65.28
C LEU A 6 -3.87 13.05 63.94
N HIS A 7 -2.89 13.97 63.97
CA HIS A 7 -2.24 14.47 62.75
C HIS A 7 -1.44 13.37 62.04
N LEU A 8 -0.80 12.47 62.80
CA LEU A 8 -0.05 11.35 62.24
C LEU A 8 -0.97 10.34 61.53
N ILE A 9 -2.13 10.03 62.14
CA ILE A 9 -3.16 9.17 61.52
C ILE A 9 -3.74 9.82 60.27
N LEU A 10 -3.98 11.14 60.29
CA LEU A 10 -4.50 11.87 59.13
C LEU A 10 -3.50 11.87 57.96
N LEU A 11 -2.20 12.01 58.24
CA LEU A 11 -1.13 11.95 57.23
C LEU A 11 -1.01 10.55 56.62
N MET A 12 -1.18 9.51 57.43
CA MET A 12 -1.14 8.11 57.02
C MET A 12 -2.38 7.71 56.18
N ALA A 13 -3.55 8.25 56.52
CA ALA A 13 -4.77 8.08 55.71
C ALA A 13 -4.68 8.82 54.36
N LEU A 14 -4.03 9.99 54.32
CA LEU A 14 -3.84 10.75 53.07
C LEU A 14 -2.91 10.01 52.09
N SER A 15 -1.90 9.31 52.61
CA SER A 15 -0.94 8.56 51.79
C SER A 15 -1.51 7.27 51.19
N ALA A 16 -2.58 6.71 51.76
CA ALA A 16 -3.28 5.54 51.22
C ALA A 16 -4.05 5.83 49.90
N THR A 17 -4.20 7.09 49.51
CA THR A 17 -4.88 7.46 48.25
C THR A 17 -3.93 7.66 47.08
N LEU A 18 -2.60 7.65 47.30
CA LEU A 18 -1.61 7.71 46.23
C LEU A 18 -1.52 6.35 45.51
N HIS A 19 -2.36 6.16 44.50
CA HIS A 19 -2.24 5.06 43.55
C HIS A 19 -1.32 5.48 42.41
N ALA A 20 -0.08 4.98 42.39
CA ALA A 20 0.83 5.17 41.27
C ALA A 20 0.32 4.36 40.07
N LYS A 21 -0.24 5.04 39.06
CA LYS A 21 -0.67 4.42 37.82
C LYS A 21 0.50 4.39 36.84
N MET A 22 0.86 3.21 36.35
CA MET A 22 1.85 3.05 35.27
C MET A 22 1.43 3.90 34.06
N VAL A 23 2.18 4.96 33.76
CA VAL A 23 1.87 5.89 32.67
C VAL A 23 2.25 5.28 31.33
N ASP A 24 3.47 4.75 31.22
CA ASP A 24 3.96 3.97 30.08
C ASP A 24 5.12 3.07 30.52
N GLY A 25 5.42 2.04 29.74
CA GLY A 25 6.51 1.12 29.98
C GLY A 25 6.92 0.40 28.70
N ILE A 26 8.15 -0.11 28.66
CA ILE A 26 8.61 -0.99 27.59
C ILE A 26 7.90 -2.34 27.77
N ALA A 27 7.11 -2.74 26.78
CA ALA A 27 6.39 -4.00 26.78
C ALA A 27 7.26 -5.15 26.26
N LEU A 28 8.04 -4.90 25.21
CA LEU A 28 9.00 -5.85 24.64
C LEU A 28 10.10 -5.12 23.85
N ILE A 29 11.16 -5.85 23.50
CA ILE A 29 12.25 -5.39 22.64
C ILE A 29 12.34 -6.35 21.45
N VAL A 30 12.39 -5.81 20.23
CA VAL A 30 12.49 -6.56 18.97
C VAL A 30 13.71 -6.04 18.22
N GLU A 31 14.72 -6.89 18.02
CA GLU A 31 15.97 -6.50 17.34
C GLU A 31 16.63 -5.21 17.92
N GLY A 32 16.55 -5.04 19.24
CA GLY A 32 17.09 -3.86 19.93
C GLY A 32 16.18 -2.63 19.91
N GLU A 33 15.05 -2.65 19.21
CA GLU A 33 14.05 -1.58 19.25
C GLU A 33 12.94 -1.88 20.27
N ALA A 34 12.68 -0.93 21.17
CA ALA A 34 11.61 -1.06 22.15
C ALA A 34 10.22 -0.88 21.52
N VAL A 35 9.26 -1.66 22.03
CA VAL A 35 7.82 -1.48 21.81
C VAL A 35 7.19 -1.14 23.15
N THR A 36 6.49 -0.01 23.23
CA THR A 36 5.90 0.47 24.49
C THR A 36 4.45 0.04 24.68
N THR A 37 3.98 0.08 25.92
CA THR A 37 2.56 -0.17 26.22
C THR A 37 1.63 0.86 25.61
N ALA A 38 2.09 2.12 25.47
CA ALA A 38 1.34 3.16 24.78
C ALA A 38 1.17 2.88 23.29
N GLU A 39 2.23 2.41 22.60
CA GLU A 39 2.15 2.04 21.19
C GLU A 39 1.16 0.91 20.94
N ILE A 40 1.18 -0.13 21.79
CA ILE A 40 0.23 -1.24 21.70
C ILE A 40 -1.20 -0.72 21.81
N ARG A 41 -1.49 0.12 22.81
CA ARG A 41 -2.84 0.70 23.01
C ARG A 41 -3.26 1.58 21.82
N ALA A 42 -2.32 2.36 21.27
CA ALA A 42 -2.58 3.22 20.12
C ALA A 42 -2.98 2.39 18.89
N VAL A 43 -2.24 1.32 18.57
CA VAL A 43 -2.54 0.41 17.46
C VAL A 43 -3.89 -0.29 17.68
N GLN A 44 -4.15 -0.80 18.88
CA GLN A 44 -5.45 -1.40 19.22
C GLN A 44 -6.61 -0.44 18.94
N THR A 45 -6.47 0.82 19.36
CA THR A 45 -7.53 1.83 19.24
C THR A 45 -7.71 2.29 17.80
N GLN A 46 -6.60 2.57 17.10
CA GLN A 46 -6.63 3.09 15.74
C GLN A 46 -7.11 2.06 14.72
N MET A 47 -6.76 0.79 14.92
CA MET A 47 -7.05 -0.28 13.97
C MET A 47 -8.20 -1.19 14.41
N GLY A 48 -8.71 -1.04 15.64
CA GLY A 48 -9.79 -1.88 16.16
C GLY A 48 -9.38 -3.35 16.34
N VAL A 49 -8.12 -3.59 16.67
CA VAL A 49 -7.54 -4.95 16.75
C VAL A 49 -7.30 -5.40 18.19
N SER A 50 -7.15 -6.72 18.39
CA SER A 50 -6.81 -7.29 19.69
C SER A 50 -5.41 -6.85 20.14
N LYS A 51 -5.12 -6.98 21.43
CA LYS A 51 -3.78 -6.67 21.97
C LYS A 51 -2.69 -7.52 21.30
N GLU A 52 -2.98 -8.81 21.10
CA GLU A 52 -2.06 -9.75 20.46
C GLU A 52 -1.79 -9.34 19.02
N GLU A 53 -2.83 -9.01 18.26
CA GLU A 53 -2.68 -8.55 16.88
C GLU A 53 -1.90 -7.23 16.81
N ALA A 54 -2.18 -6.28 17.72
CA ALA A 54 -1.41 -5.05 17.83
C ALA A 54 0.07 -5.30 18.13
N ILE A 55 0.39 -6.24 19.03
CA ILE A 55 1.76 -6.66 19.32
C ILE A 55 2.40 -7.27 18.07
N ASN A 56 1.71 -8.17 17.36
CA ASN A 56 2.23 -8.80 16.15
C ASN A 56 2.52 -7.77 15.05
N LEU A 57 1.63 -6.81 14.84
CA LEU A 57 1.83 -5.70 13.90
C LEU A 57 3.05 -4.85 14.29
N LEU A 58 3.23 -4.56 15.58
CA LEU A 58 4.39 -3.81 16.07
C LEU A 58 5.69 -4.61 15.94
N ILE A 59 5.68 -5.92 16.21
CA ILE A 59 6.83 -6.80 15.97
C ILE A 59 7.20 -6.78 14.48
N GLN A 60 6.23 -6.95 13.59
CA GLN A 60 6.46 -6.90 12.14
C GLN A 60 7.03 -5.55 11.71
N ASP A 61 6.51 -4.43 12.23
CA ASP A 61 7.04 -3.09 11.96
C ASP A 61 8.51 -2.96 12.39
N ARG A 62 8.88 -3.42 13.59
CA ARG A 62 10.27 -3.40 14.07
C ARG A 62 11.19 -4.27 13.24
N LEU A 63 10.78 -5.51 12.94
CA LEU A 63 11.55 -6.41 12.07
C LEU A 63 11.77 -5.79 10.68
N GLN A 64 10.73 -5.17 10.11
CA GLN A 64 10.83 -4.51 8.81
C GLN A 64 11.81 -3.32 8.87
N LYS A 65 11.70 -2.47 9.90
CA LYS A 65 12.58 -1.30 10.08
C LYS A 65 14.04 -1.72 10.26
N THR A 66 14.30 -2.70 11.10
CA THR A 66 15.65 -3.24 11.31
C THR A 66 16.21 -3.81 10.01
N ALA A 67 15.43 -4.63 9.29
CA ALA A 67 15.86 -5.24 8.03
C ALA A 67 16.19 -4.20 6.93
N MET A 68 15.61 -3.01 7.00
CA MET A 68 15.84 -1.91 6.06
C MET A 68 16.79 -0.82 6.58
N LYS A 69 17.35 -0.97 7.78
CA LYS A 69 18.08 0.11 8.50
C LYS A 69 19.27 0.64 7.71
N ASP A 70 20.06 -0.27 7.14
CA ASP A 70 21.29 0.06 6.42
C ASP A 70 21.05 0.42 4.95
N ILE A 71 19.79 0.40 4.50
CA ILE A 71 19.43 0.75 3.13
C ILE A 71 19.37 2.27 2.99
N ILE A 72 20.32 2.81 2.24
CA ILE A 72 20.40 4.23 1.92
C ILE A 72 19.73 4.49 0.57
N ILE A 73 18.82 5.47 0.55
CA ILE A 73 18.17 5.94 -0.67
C ILE A 73 18.66 7.37 -0.94
N PRO A 74 19.39 7.60 -2.05
CA PRO A 74 19.81 8.94 -2.45
C PRO A 74 18.63 9.90 -2.67
N GLU A 75 18.82 11.19 -2.37
CA GLU A 75 17.75 12.19 -2.48
C GLU A 75 17.24 12.35 -3.93
N GLU A 76 18.12 12.21 -4.91
CA GLU A 76 17.76 12.25 -6.32
C GLU A 76 16.76 11.15 -6.72
N ASN A 77 16.82 9.99 -6.07
CA ASN A 77 15.87 8.90 -6.32
C ASN A 77 14.49 9.22 -5.72
N ILE A 78 14.47 9.90 -4.58
CA ILE A 78 13.24 10.39 -3.96
C ILE A 78 12.61 11.45 -4.86
N ASP A 79 13.39 12.41 -5.34
CA ASP A 79 12.93 13.47 -6.25
C ASP A 79 12.40 12.91 -7.57
N LYS A 80 13.10 11.92 -8.14
CA LYS A 80 12.66 11.22 -9.34
C LYS A 80 11.34 10.49 -9.11
N LYS A 81 11.19 9.75 -8.00
CA LYS A 81 9.95 9.05 -7.68
C LYS A 81 8.78 10.01 -7.50
N ILE A 82 8.99 11.12 -6.79
CA ILE A 82 7.99 12.16 -6.61
C ILE A 82 7.60 12.78 -7.96
N SER A 83 8.57 13.07 -8.84
CA SER A 83 8.31 13.62 -10.16
C SER A 83 7.47 12.69 -11.03
N LEU A 84 7.72 11.37 -10.96
CA LEU A 84 6.90 10.37 -11.64
C LEU A 84 5.47 10.35 -11.11
N ILE A 85 5.28 10.39 -9.79
CA ILE A 85 3.94 10.44 -9.17
C ILE A 85 3.21 11.72 -9.60
N ALA A 86 3.90 12.86 -9.64
CA ALA A 86 3.32 14.13 -10.07
C ALA A 86 2.84 14.08 -11.52
N ALA A 87 3.69 13.55 -12.42
CA ALA A 87 3.35 13.37 -13.82
C ALA A 87 2.16 12.41 -14.01
N GLN A 88 2.12 11.30 -13.28
CA GLN A 88 1.01 10.34 -13.31
C GLN A 88 -0.31 10.95 -12.85
N ASN A 89 -0.27 11.91 -11.92
CA ASN A 89 -1.45 12.62 -11.41
C ASN A 89 -1.74 13.91 -12.18
N HIS A 90 -1.01 14.20 -13.26
CA HIS A 90 -1.15 15.41 -14.07
C HIS A 90 -1.04 16.72 -13.26
N VAL A 91 -0.20 16.73 -12.22
CA VAL A 91 0.06 17.91 -11.38
C VAL A 91 1.54 18.26 -11.37
N THR A 92 1.83 19.55 -11.20
CA THR A 92 3.21 20.02 -10.95
C THR A 92 3.60 19.80 -9.48
N ILE A 93 4.90 19.76 -9.18
CA ILE A 93 5.40 19.64 -7.80
C ILE A 93 4.87 20.74 -6.88
N PRO A 94 4.86 22.04 -7.26
CA PRO A 94 4.28 23.08 -6.42
C PRO A 94 2.77 22.89 -6.16
N GLN A 95 2.02 22.38 -7.13
CA GLN A 95 0.59 22.05 -6.94
C GLN A 95 0.43 20.88 -5.97
N MET A 96 1.21 19.82 -6.15
CA MET A 96 1.20 18.66 -5.24
C MET A 96 1.50 19.08 -3.79
N GLN A 97 2.50 19.93 -3.56
CA GLN A 97 2.81 20.45 -2.23
C GLN A 97 1.63 21.19 -1.59
N LYS A 98 0.90 22.00 -2.36
CA LYS A 98 -0.32 22.69 -1.88
C LYS A 98 -1.43 21.70 -1.53
N ILE A 99 -1.66 20.70 -2.37
CA ILE A 99 -2.67 19.66 -2.16
C ILE A 99 -2.36 18.87 -0.88
N LEU A 100 -1.12 18.39 -0.72
CA LEU A 100 -0.69 17.63 0.46
C LEU A 100 -0.80 18.46 1.74
N LYS A 101 -0.41 19.75 1.70
CA LYS A 101 -0.56 20.66 2.83
C LYS A 101 -2.04 20.83 3.23
N ALA A 102 -2.94 20.99 2.25
CA ALA A 102 -4.37 21.09 2.50
C ALA A 102 -4.96 19.80 3.12
N GLN A 103 -4.38 18.64 2.79
CA GLN A 103 -4.71 17.33 3.36
C GLN A 103 -4.02 17.04 4.71
N GLY A 104 -3.31 18.01 5.28
CA GLY A 104 -2.62 17.83 6.57
C GLY A 104 -1.35 17.00 6.49
N THR A 105 -0.76 16.82 5.31
CA THR A 105 0.51 16.11 5.12
C THR A 105 1.63 17.11 4.80
N PRO A 106 2.53 17.43 5.75
CA PRO A 106 3.68 18.26 5.49
C PRO A 106 4.61 17.65 4.42
N TRP A 107 5.24 18.50 3.61
CA TRP A 107 6.13 18.04 2.53
C TRP A 107 7.26 17.13 3.03
N VAL A 108 7.84 17.46 4.19
CA VAL A 108 8.89 16.64 4.82
C VAL A 108 8.39 15.23 5.17
N THR A 109 7.16 15.11 5.66
CA THR A 109 6.52 13.84 6.01
C THR A 109 6.26 13.01 4.77
N TYR A 110 5.78 13.64 3.69
CA TYR A 110 5.59 12.96 2.41
C TYR A 110 6.91 12.47 1.81
N ARG A 111 7.97 13.30 1.79
CA ARG A 111 9.30 12.85 1.35
C ARG A 111 9.82 11.68 2.18
N LYS A 112 9.58 11.70 3.50
CA LYS A 112 9.94 10.60 4.40
C LYS A 112 9.18 9.32 4.03
N SER A 113 7.88 9.38 3.76
CA SER A 113 7.12 8.17 3.37
C SER A 113 7.59 7.62 2.03
N ILE A 114 7.93 8.47 1.05
CA ILE A 114 8.54 8.03 -0.22
C ILE A 114 9.90 7.35 0.01
N ARG A 115 10.75 7.90 0.88
CA ARG A 115 12.03 7.29 1.22
C ARG A 115 11.83 5.88 1.81
N GLU A 116 10.92 5.74 2.77
CA GLU A 116 10.64 4.44 3.39
C GLU A 116 10.03 3.44 2.40
N ALA A 117 9.17 3.89 1.48
CA ALA A 117 8.67 3.05 0.41
C ALA A 117 9.79 2.55 -0.53
N LEU A 118 10.72 3.44 -0.89
CA LEU A 118 11.89 3.07 -1.72
C LEU A 118 12.86 2.14 -0.99
N LYS A 119 13.06 2.30 0.32
CA LYS A 119 13.84 1.34 1.13
C LYS A 119 13.20 -0.04 1.10
N LYS A 120 11.87 -0.12 1.25
CA LYS A 120 11.13 -1.38 1.19
C LYS A 120 11.24 -2.06 -0.17
N GLU A 121 11.08 -1.30 -1.25
CA GLU A 121 11.26 -1.79 -2.61
C GLU A 121 12.68 -2.34 -2.82
N LYS A 122 13.70 -1.59 -2.38
CA LYS A 122 15.10 -2.00 -2.47
C LYS A 122 15.41 -3.24 -1.64
N PHE A 123 14.92 -3.32 -0.40
CA PHE A 123 15.06 -4.50 0.45
C PHE A 123 14.48 -5.75 -0.20
N TYR A 124 13.26 -5.63 -0.73
CA TYR A 124 12.60 -6.75 -1.38
C TYR A 124 13.40 -7.22 -2.60
N GLN A 125 13.88 -6.29 -3.42
CA GLN A 125 14.64 -6.61 -4.62
C GLN A 125 16.01 -7.22 -4.32
N ASP A 126 16.75 -6.65 -3.37
CA ASP A 126 18.15 -7.02 -3.10
C ASP A 126 18.26 -8.23 -2.17
N THR A 127 17.28 -8.44 -1.29
CA THR A 127 17.31 -9.51 -0.28
C THR A 127 16.33 -10.62 -0.63
N VAL A 128 15.05 -10.31 -0.79
CA VAL A 128 14.00 -11.34 -0.94
C VAL A 128 14.06 -11.99 -2.31
N VAL A 129 14.02 -11.20 -3.38
CA VAL A 129 14.07 -11.73 -4.76
C VAL A 129 15.40 -12.40 -5.05
N ALA A 130 16.51 -11.82 -4.59
CA ALA A 130 17.84 -12.37 -4.83
C ALA A 130 18.07 -13.71 -4.11
N SER A 131 17.48 -13.92 -2.93
CA SER A 131 17.56 -15.18 -2.18
C SER A 131 16.51 -16.22 -2.58
N THR A 132 15.45 -15.81 -3.29
CA THR A 132 14.40 -16.72 -3.73
C THR A 132 14.85 -17.50 -4.98
N PRO A 133 14.94 -18.83 -4.93
CA PRO A 133 15.30 -19.62 -6.10
C PRO A 133 14.24 -19.47 -7.20
N LYS A 134 14.69 -19.40 -8.46
CA LYS A 134 13.77 -19.43 -9.59
C LYS A 134 13.09 -20.81 -9.65
N PRO A 135 11.77 -20.87 -9.86
CA PRO A 135 11.07 -22.14 -9.94
C PRO A 135 11.56 -22.95 -11.14
N THR A 136 11.70 -24.25 -10.93
CA THR A 136 12.03 -25.24 -11.95
C THR A 136 10.86 -25.46 -12.91
N GLN A 137 11.13 -26.09 -14.06
CA GLN A 137 10.08 -26.42 -15.03
C GLN A 137 8.99 -27.33 -14.45
N ASP A 138 9.34 -28.25 -13.56
CA ASP A 138 8.36 -29.17 -12.97
C ASP A 138 7.51 -28.49 -11.90
N GLU A 139 8.07 -27.55 -11.14
CA GLU A 139 7.30 -26.69 -10.24
C GLU A 139 6.35 -25.78 -11.01
N LEU A 140 6.77 -25.20 -12.14
CA LEU A 140 5.90 -24.42 -13.01
C LEU A 140 4.74 -25.26 -13.57
N LYS A 141 5.00 -26.48 -14.03
CA LYS A 141 3.96 -27.42 -14.49
C LYS A 141 3.01 -27.79 -13.36
N LEU A 142 3.52 -28.05 -12.16
CA LEU A 142 2.71 -28.35 -10.98
C LEU A 142 1.81 -27.16 -10.63
N TYR A 143 2.38 -25.95 -10.59
CA TYR A 143 1.64 -24.72 -10.34
C TYR A 143 0.52 -24.53 -11.36
N TYR A 144 0.81 -24.64 -12.66
CA TYR A 144 -0.18 -24.54 -13.73
C TYR A 144 -1.31 -25.56 -13.56
N ARG A 145 -0.98 -26.83 -13.27
CA ARG A 145 -1.99 -27.88 -13.06
C ARG A 145 -2.92 -27.58 -11.88
N ASN A 146 -2.39 -26.97 -10.82
CA ASN A 146 -3.14 -26.66 -9.61
C ASN A 146 -3.88 -25.32 -9.69
N HIS A 147 -3.56 -24.46 -10.66
CA HIS A 147 -4.15 -23.12 -10.83
C HIS A 147 -4.71 -22.91 -12.24
N LYS A 148 -5.23 -23.96 -12.90
CA LYS A 148 -5.72 -23.90 -14.30
C LYS A 148 -6.73 -22.79 -14.53
N GLU A 149 -7.57 -22.49 -13.54
CA GLU A 149 -8.56 -21.42 -13.61
C GLU A 149 -7.91 -20.06 -13.89
N SER A 150 -6.75 -19.77 -13.26
CA SER A 150 -5.98 -18.54 -13.48
C SER A 150 -5.38 -18.41 -14.88
N PHE A 151 -5.36 -19.50 -15.65
CA PHE A 151 -4.85 -19.55 -17.02
C PHE A 151 -5.95 -19.84 -18.04
N THR A 152 -7.22 -19.77 -17.64
CA THR A 152 -8.34 -19.98 -18.55
C THR A 152 -8.51 -18.74 -19.40
N VAL A 153 -8.38 -18.92 -20.72
CA VAL A 153 -8.68 -17.89 -21.72
C VAL A 153 -9.87 -18.33 -22.56
N PRO A 154 -10.76 -17.41 -22.96
CA PRO A 154 -11.85 -17.74 -23.86
C PRO A 154 -11.31 -18.19 -25.22
N THR A 155 -11.97 -19.13 -25.87
CA THR A 155 -11.61 -19.55 -27.24
C THR A 155 -11.97 -18.48 -28.28
N ASN A 156 -13.00 -17.69 -27.99
CA ASN A 156 -13.51 -16.64 -28.85
C ASN A 156 -13.85 -15.41 -28.01
N ILE A 157 -13.59 -14.23 -28.55
CA ILE A 157 -13.97 -12.95 -27.95
C ILE A 157 -15.02 -12.31 -28.84
N SER A 158 -16.15 -11.96 -28.24
CA SER A 158 -17.18 -11.12 -28.87
C SER A 158 -16.88 -9.67 -28.53
N LEU A 159 -16.73 -8.82 -29.54
CA LEU A 159 -16.33 -7.43 -29.38
C LEU A 159 -17.18 -6.51 -30.26
N VAL A 160 -17.31 -5.25 -29.86
CA VAL A 160 -17.90 -4.18 -30.67
C VAL A 160 -16.77 -3.26 -31.08
N GLU A 161 -16.47 -3.22 -32.38
CA GLU A 161 -15.48 -2.30 -32.90
C GLU A 161 -16.16 -0.98 -33.26
N TYR A 162 -15.68 0.12 -32.67
CA TYR A 162 -16.06 1.47 -33.02
C TYR A 162 -15.01 2.09 -33.94
N SER A 163 -15.44 2.60 -35.10
CA SER A 163 -14.54 3.20 -36.09
C SER A 163 -15.05 4.55 -36.59
N THR A 164 -14.11 5.45 -36.87
CA THR A 164 -14.34 6.76 -37.47
C THR A 164 -13.03 7.25 -38.08
N PRO A 165 -13.05 7.96 -39.23
CA PRO A 165 -11.82 8.45 -39.85
C PRO A 165 -11.20 9.65 -39.10
N SER A 166 -11.84 10.16 -38.05
CA SER A 166 -11.40 11.36 -37.32
C SER A 166 -11.05 11.03 -35.86
N LYS A 167 -9.81 11.35 -35.47
CA LYS A 167 -9.34 11.24 -34.08
C LYS A 167 -10.23 12.04 -33.10
N GLU A 168 -10.62 13.25 -33.49
CA GLU A 168 -11.48 14.10 -32.65
C GLU A 168 -12.85 13.46 -32.38
N LYS A 169 -13.41 12.77 -33.38
CA LYS A 169 -14.71 12.09 -33.22
C LYS A 169 -14.62 10.88 -32.29
N ILE A 170 -13.54 10.09 -32.34
CA ILE A 170 -13.37 8.95 -31.44
C ILE A 170 -13.16 9.43 -29.99
N GLU A 171 -12.40 10.50 -29.78
CA GLU A 171 -12.22 11.10 -28.45
C GLU A 171 -13.54 11.66 -27.87
N LYS A 172 -14.37 12.31 -28.71
CA LYS A 172 -15.72 12.74 -28.31
C LYS A 172 -16.62 11.57 -27.95
N PHE A 173 -16.55 10.47 -28.69
CA PHE A 173 -17.26 9.23 -28.34
C PHE A 173 -16.80 8.69 -26.98
N LEU A 174 -15.50 8.54 -26.75
CA LEU A 174 -14.97 8.02 -25.48
C LEU A 174 -15.41 8.86 -24.28
N ARG A 175 -15.46 10.20 -24.42
CA ARG A 175 -15.90 11.09 -23.36
C ARG A 175 -17.43 11.10 -23.15
N THR A 176 -18.21 11.06 -24.22
CA THR A 176 -19.66 11.34 -24.17
C THR A 176 -20.55 10.11 -24.35
N HIS A 177 -19.99 8.98 -24.76
CA HIS A 177 -20.67 7.73 -25.08
C HIS A 177 -21.73 7.87 -26.20
N LYS A 178 -21.73 9.00 -26.94
CA LYS A 178 -22.68 9.26 -28.04
C LYS A 178 -22.26 8.52 -29.30
N THR A 179 -23.07 7.55 -29.71
CA THR A 179 -22.83 6.69 -30.89
C THR A 179 -22.90 7.43 -32.22
N SER A 180 -23.45 8.64 -32.29
CA SER A 180 -23.51 9.44 -33.53
C SER A 180 -22.13 9.84 -34.08
N TYR A 181 -21.06 9.75 -33.28
CA TYR A 181 -19.69 10.09 -33.70
C TYR A 181 -18.93 8.92 -34.36
N VAL A 182 -19.44 7.69 -34.26
CA VAL A 182 -18.73 6.46 -34.64
C VAL A 182 -19.65 5.50 -35.38
N LYS A 183 -19.06 4.59 -36.16
CA LYS A 183 -19.75 3.39 -36.66
C LYS A 183 -19.38 2.21 -35.78
N ALA A 184 -20.36 1.41 -35.41
CA ALA A 184 -20.16 0.21 -34.60
C ALA A 184 -20.36 -1.05 -35.44
N ARG A 185 -19.51 -2.06 -35.27
CA ARG A 185 -19.76 -3.41 -35.80
C ARG A 185 -19.46 -4.47 -34.75
N SER A 186 -20.35 -5.44 -34.63
CA SER A 186 -20.14 -6.61 -33.76
C SER A 186 -19.26 -7.63 -34.48
N LEU A 187 -18.24 -8.11 -33.79
CA LEU A 187 -17.27 -9.08 -34.28
C LEU A 187 -17.16 -10.23 -33.29
N LYS A 188 -16.94 -11.43 -33.81
CA LYS A 188 -16.50 -12.58 -33.03
C LYS A 188 -15.17 -13.03 -33.61
N LYS A 189 -14.14 -13.06 -32.77
CA LYS A 189 -12.79 -13.43 -33.19
C LYS A 189 -12.28 -14.58 -32.35
N SER A 190 -11.71 -15.59 -33.00
CA SER A 190 -10.92 -16.62 -32.32
C SER A 190 -9.65 -15.97 -31.77
N ILE A 191 -9.28 -16.33 -30.54
CA ILE A 191 -8.06 -15.77 -29.93
C ILE A 191 -6.79 -16.17 -30.69
N LYS A 192 -6.84 -17.25 -31.49
CA LYS A 192 -5.72 -17.72 -32.32
C LYS A 192 -5.43 -16.79 -33.50
N ASP A 193 -6.42 -16.01 -33.92
CA ASP A 193 -6.34 -15.12 -35.08
C ASP A 193 -6.08 -13.66 -34.67
N LEU A 194 -5.91 -13.40 -33.36
CA LEU A 194 -5.62 -12.08 -32.81
C LEU A 194 -4.13 -11.91 -32.58
N GLU A 195 -3.61 -10.74 -32.92
CA GLU A 195 -2.25 -10.34 -32.57
C GLU A 195 -2.06 -10.38 -31.04
N PRO A 196 -0.91 -10.87 -30.52
CA PRO A 196 -0.71 -11.07 -29.09
C PRO A 196 -0.94 -9.82 -28.23
N GLY A 197 -0.54 -8.65 -28.75
CA GLY A 197 -0.75 -7.37 -28.04
C GLY A 197 -2.23 -6.99 -27.93
N LEU A 198 -3.00 -7.18 -28.99
CA LEU A 198 -4.45 -6.92 -29.00
C LEU A 198 -5.18 -7.94 -28.12
N LEU A 199 -4.80 -9.21 -28.19
CA LEU A 199 -5.36 -10.24 -27.32
C LEU A 199 -5.17 -9.89 -25.84
N ASN A 200 -3.95 -9.52 -25.45
CA ASN A 200 -3.66 -9.17 -24.06
C ASN A 200 -4.48 -7.96 -23.58
N MET A 201 -4.61 -6.93 -24.42
CA MET A 201 -5.46 -5.78 -24.12
C MET A 201 -6.93 -6.18 -23.91
N LEU A 202 -7.47 -7.02 -24.80
CA LEU A 202 -8.87 -7.47 -24.71
C LEU A 202 -9.13 -8.33 -23.48
N LEU A 203 -8.19 -9.21 -23.10
CA LEU A 203 -8.32 -10.06 -21.90
C LEU A 203 -8.26 -9.25 -20.59
N GLN A 204 -7.60 -8.09 -20.60
CA GLN A 204 -7.52 -7.17 -19.45
C GLN A 204 -8.68 -6.17 -19.41
N THR A 205 -9.45 -6.06 -20.50
CA THR A 205 -10.57 -5.11 -20.59
C THR A 205 -11.83 -5.76 -19.99
N GLN A 206 -12.49 -5.05 -19.06
CA GLN A 206 -13.74 -5.55 -18.48
C GLN A 206 -14.86 -5.58 -19.52
N ASN A 207 -15.80 -6.52 -19.37
CA ASN A 207 -16.95 -6.63 -20.26
C ASN A 207 -17.74 -5.31 -20.29
N GLY A 208 -17.93 -4.76 -21.48
CA GLY A 208 -18.63 -3.49 -21.70
C GLY A 208 -17.76 -2.24 -21.57
N SER A 209 -16.47 -2.39 -21.23
CA SER A 209 -15.50 -1.29 -21.22
C SER A 209 -14.77 -1.17 -22.57
N TYR A 210 -14.25 0.02 -22.82
CA TYR A 210 -13.40 0.36 -23.97
C TYR A 210 -12.39 1.45 -23.57
#